data_AF-A0A645A7V2-F1
#
_entry.id   AF-A0A645A7V2-F1
#
_cell.length_a   1.000
_cell.length_b   1.000
_cell.length_c   1.000
_cell.angle_alpha   90.00
_cell.angle_beta   90.00
_cell.angle_gamma   90.00
#
_symmetry.space_group_name_H-M   'P 1'
#
loop_
_entity.id
_entity.type
_entity.pdbx_description
1 polymer ?
#
loop_
_entity_poly.entity_id
_entity_poly.type
_entity_poly.pdbx_seq_one_letter_code
_entity_poly.pdbx_strand_id
1 'polypeptide(L)' 'MCTITPVSLTVGANRILPTIAIPHPLGNPALSKEDEYALRRKLVERALKALETPVDGQKIFE' A
#
# COMPACT_ATOMS: atom_id res chain seq x y z
N MET A 1 0.95 4.18 2.48
CA MET A 1 0.95 2.70 2.53
C MET A 1 0.70 2.28 3.95
N CYS A 2 -0.23 1.36 4.20
CA CYS A 2 -0.66 1.01 5.55
C CYS A 2 -1.21 -0.42 5.61
N THR A 3 -1.09 -1.05 6.77
CA THR A 3 -1.64 -2.39 7.05
C THR A 3 -2.99 -2.34 7.77
N ILE A 4 -3.36 -1.20 8.37
CA ILE A 4 -4.61 -1.00 9.10
C ILE A 4 -5.39 0.15 8.46
N THR A 5 -6.07 -0.15 7.35
CA THR A 5 -6.89 0.81 6.59
C THR A 5 -7.89 1.59 7.45
N PRO A 6 -8.62 0.99 8.41
CA PRO A 6 -9.56 1.74 9.26
C PRO A 6 -8.89 2.84 10.07
N VAL A 7 -7.68 2.61 10.61
CA VAL A 7 -6.95 3.63 11.37
C VAL A 7 -6.54 4.79 10.45
N SER A 8 -6.06 4.50 9.24
CA SER A 8 -5.72 5.53 8.26
C SER A 8 -6.92 6.38 7.84
N LEU A 9 -8.12 5.78 7.77
CA LEU A 9 -9.36 6.52 7.54
C LEU A 9 -9.65 7.47 8.71
N THR A 10 -9.63 6.97 9.94
CA THR A 10 -9.94 7.77 11.14
C THR A 10 -9.01 8.95 11.34
N VAL A 11 -7.71 8.82 11.03
CA VAL A 11 -6.74 9.92 11.17
C VAL A 11 -6.76 10.92 10.01
N GLY A 12 -7.63 10.74 9.01
CA GLY A 12 -7.72 11.68 7.89
C GLY A 12 -6.62 11.53 6.84
N ALA A 13 -6.03 10.34 6.68
CA ALA A 13 -4.98 10.16 5.67
C ALA A 13 -5.56 10.32 4.25
N ASN A 14 -5.00 11.25 3.47
CA ASN A 14 -5.48 11.58 2.12
C ASN A 14 -5.21 10.46 1.10
N ARG A 15 -4.09 9.74 1.24
CA ARG A 15 -3.68 8.67 0.34
C ARG A 15 -3.44 7.37 1.10
N ILE A 16 -4.40 6.47 0.99
CA ILE A 16 -4.42 5.21 1.73
C ILE A 16 -4.13 4.09 0.74
N LEU A 17 -3.01 3.40 0.92
CA LEU A 17 -2.65 2.25 0.08
C LEU A 17 -2.56 1.01 0.98
N PRO A 18 -3.58 0.13 0.98
CA PRO A 18 -3.57 -1.11 1.74
C PRO A 18 -2.46 -2.02 1.27
N THR A 19 -1.76 -2.62 2.22
CA THR A 19 -0.66 -3.55 1.97
C THR A 19 -0.97 -4.95 2.51
N ILE A 20 0.02 -5.85 2.52
CA ILE A 20 -0.22 -7.31 2.56
C ILE A 20 -0.64 -7.83 3.93
N ALA A 21 0.19 -7.63 4.94
CA ALA A 21 -0.07 -8.14 6.29
C ALA A 21 0.68 -7.32 7.34
N ILE A 22 0.28 -7.40 8.60
CA ILE A 22 0.93 -6.68 9.70
C ILE A 22 2.40 -7.10 9.89
N PRO A 23 2.75 -8.40 9.95
CA PRO A 23 4.15 -8.80 10.18
C PRO A 23 5.07 -8.46 9.01
N HIS A 24 4.53 -8.44 7.79
CA HIS A 24 5.26 -8.15 6.55
C HIS A 24 4.45 -7.16 5.70
N PRO A 25 4.47 -5.86 6.03
CA PRO A 25 3.65 -4.88 5.35
C PRO A 25 3.85 -4.89 3.84
N LEU A 26 5.09 -5.04 3.38
CA LEU A 26 5.47 -4.90 1.97
C LEU A 26 5.91 -6.21 1.31
N GLY A 27 5.86 -7.34 2.01
CA GLY A 27 6.42 -8.59 1.50
C GLY A 27 5.62 -9.79 1.97
N ASN A 28 6.00 -10.97 1.48
CA ASN A 28 5.42 -12.22 1.91
C ASN A 28 6.50 -13.31 1.92
N PRO A 29 6.90 -13.83 3.10
CA PRO A 29 7.97 -14.82 3.21
C PRO A 29 7.58 -16.20 2.66
N ALA A 30 6.29 -16.45 2.39
CA ALA A 30 5.83 -17.69 1.78
C ALA A 30 6.00 -17.72 0.25
N LEU A 31 6.40 -16.61 -0.37
CA LEU A 31 6.62 -16.51 -1.82
C LEU A 31 8.04 -16.89 -2.21
N SER A 32 8.21 -17.26 -3.49
CA SER A 32 9.53 -17.36 -4.11
C SER A 32 10.22 -15.98 -4.12
N LYS A 33 11.55 -15.96 -4.28
CA LYS A 33 12.32 -14.70 -4.36
C LYS A 33 11.82 -13.80 -5.50
N GLU A 34 11.44 -14.39 -6.62
CA GLU A 34 10.97 -13.69 -7.82
C GLU A 34 9.57 -13.10 -7.60
N ASP A 35 8.66 -13.89 -7.04
CA ASP A 35 7.30 -13.44 -6.74
C ASP A 35 7.26 -12.40 -5.63
N GLU A 36 8.13 -12.53 -4.62
CA GLU A 36 8.28 -11.54 -3.55
C GLU A 36 8.81 -10.21 -4.09
N TYR A 37 9.78 -10.25 -5.02
CA TYR A 37 10.24 -9.04 -5.70
C TYR A 37 9.14 -8.41 -6.55
N ALA A 38 8.39 -9.20 -7.32
CA ALA A 38 7.29 -8.71 -8.14
C ALA A 38 6.18 -8.07 -7.28
N LEU A 39 5.87 -8.68 -6.14
CA LEU A 39 4.94 -8.15 -5.14
C LEU A 39 5.38 -6.78 -4.63
N ARG A 40 6.63 -6.65 -4.16
CA ARG A 40 7.19 -5.38 -3.69
C ARG A 40 7.16 -4.32 -4.79
N ARG A 41 7.56 -4.69 -6.01
CA ARG A 41 7.59 -3.79 -7.16
C ARG A 41 6.20 -3.23 -7.46
N LYS A 42 5.18 -4.10 -7.51
CA LYS A 42 3.79 -3.70 -7.74
C LYS A 42 3.27 -2.73 -6.67
N LEU A 43 3.61 -2.96 -5.40
CA LEU A 43 3.22 -2.07 -4.30
C LEU A 43 3.84 -0.67 -4.45
N VAL A 44 5.12 -0.59 -4.82
CA VAL A 44 5.82 0.68 -5.04
C VAL A 44 5.24 1.42 -6.24
N GLU A 45 4.98 0.74 -7.35
CA GLU A 45 4.39 1.36 -8.55
C GLU A 45 3.01 1.97 -8.26
N ARG A 46 2.17 1.28 -7.48
CA ARG A 46 0.89 1.83 -7.04
C ARG A 46 1.07 3.04 -6.12
N ALA A 47 2.05 3.00 -5.21
CA ALA A 47 2.35 4.13 -4.33
C ALA A 47 2.82 5.37 -5.11
N LEU A 48 3.65 5.19 -6.15
CA LEU A 48 4.08 6.27 -7.04
C LEU A 48 2.88 6.90 -7.77
N LYS A 49 2.00 6.08 -8.35
CA LYS A 49 0.74 6.58 -8.95
C LYS A 49 -0.14 7.34 -7.96
N ALA A 50 -0.21 6.87 -6.71
CA ALA A 50 -0.95 7.57 -5.67
C ALA A 50 -0.35 8.94 -5.35
N LEU A 51 0.98 9.07 -5.32
CA LEU A 51 1.68 10.33 -5.09
C LEU A 51 1.42 11.35 -6.21
N GLU A 52 1.35 10.89 -7.45
CA GLU A 52 1.06 11.73 -8.62
C GLU A 52 -0.41 12.17 -8.71
N THR A 53 -1.30 11.50 -7.98
CA THR A 53 -2.74 11.84 -7.98
C THR A 53 -2.99 13.10 -7.14
N PRO A 54 -3.72 14.12 -7.65
CA PRO A 54 -4.15 15.28 -6.88
C PRO A 54 -4.93 14.90 -5.61
N VAL A 55 -4.88 15.75 -4.58
CA VAL A 55 -5.61 15.53 -3.33
C VAL A 55 -6.88 16.36 -3.33
N ASP A 56 -8.02 15.70 -3.37
CA ASP A 56 -9.37 16.28 -3.22
C ASP A 56 -10.14 15.70 -2.02
N GLY A 57 -9.55 14.72 -1.33
CA GLY A 57 -10.12 14.07 -0.16
C GLY A 57 -9.33 12.80 0.21
N GLN A 58 -9.93 11.98 1.06
CA GLN A 58 -9.38 10.67 1.39
C GLN A 58 -9.68 9.67 0.27
N LYS A 59 -8.63 9.04 -0.26
CA LYS A 59 -8.74 8.02 -1.30
C LYS A 59 -7.99 6.75 -0.91
N ILE A 60 -8.66 5.62 -1.08
CA ILE A 60 -8.05 4.29 -1.00
C ILE A 60 -7.59 3.89 -2.41
N PHE A 61 -6.32 3.50 -2.54
CA PHE A 61 -5.69 3.13 -3.79
C PHE A 61 -5.53 1.61 -3.87
N GLU A 62 -6.08 1.02 -4.93
CA GLU A 62 -6.04 -0.43 -5.25
C GLU A 62 -4.83 -0.86 -6.07
#